data_AF-A0A6I5HQL7-F1
#
_entry.id   AF-A0A6I5HQL7-F1
#
_cell.length_a   1.000
_cell.length_b   1.000
_cell.length_c   1.000
_cell.angle_alpha   90.00
_cell.angle_beta   90.00
_cell.angle_gamma   90.00
#
_symmetry.space_group_name_H-M   'P 1'
#
loop_
_entity.id
_entity.type
_entity.pdbx_description
1 polymer ?
#
loop_
_entity_poly.entity_id
_entity_poly.type
_entity_poly.pdbx_seq_one_letter_code
_entity_poly.pdbx_strand_id
1 'polypeptide(L)' 'MTRSLAERKVAAAQSARRAVGYCGLRHPHSNAFCTRRPHIDTGHEDYYTGRQSITDTTGTGWTE' A
#
# COMPACT_ATOMS: atom_id res chain seq x y z
N MET A 1 -15.82 20.08 7.02
CA MET A 1 -15.56 19.02 8.02
C MET A 1 -14.07 18.75 8.07
N THR A 2 -13.49 18.67 9.27
CA THR A 2 -12.05 18.38 9.44
C THR A 2 -11.83 16.87 9.37
N ARG A 3 -10.88 16.40 8.56
CA ARG A 3 -10.53 14.96 8.47
C ARG A 3 -10.13 14.41 9.85
N SER A 4 -10.52 13.18 10.13
CA SER A 4 -10.12 12.45 11.33
C SER A 4 -8.60 12.27 11.41
N LEU A 5 -8.08 11.98 12.61
CA LEU A 5 -6.65 11.66 12.78
C LEU A 5 -6.26 10.41 11.96
N ALA A 6 -7.12 9.40 11.90
CA ALA A 6 -6.88 8.17 11.16
C ALA A 6 -6.72 8.43 9.65
N GLU A 7 -7.63 9.20 9.07
CA GLU A 7 -7.56 9.57 7.64
C GLU A 7 -6.30 10.38 7.32
N ARG A 8 -5.90 11.30 8.22
CA ARG A 8 -4.67 12.07 8.04
C ARG A 8 -3.42 11.18 8.10
N LYS A 9 -3.38 10.20 8.99
CA LYS A 9 -2.28 9.22 9.07
C LYS A 9 -2.19 8.36 7.80
N VAL A 10 -3.34 7.89 7.28
CA VAL A 10 -3.38 7.12 6.03
C VAL A 10 -2.85 7.94 4.85
N ALA A 11 -3.32 9.17 4.71
CA ALA A 11 -2.86 10.07 3.65
C ALA A 11 -1.36 10.37 3.75
N ALA A 12 -0.84 10.59 4.97
CA ALA A 12 0.58 10.80 5.20
C ALA A 12 1.41 9.55 4.83
N ALA A 13 0.95 8.35 5.21
CA ALA A 13 1.62 7.09 4.86
C ALA A 13 1.65 6.86 3.34
N GLN A 14 0.54 7.11 2.65
CA GLN A 14 0.47 7.04 1.18
C GLN A 14 1.43 8.04 0.52
N SER A 15 1.50 9.27 1.03
CA SER A 15 2.44 10.30 0.54
C SER A 15 3.90 9.90 0.75
N ALA A 16 4.25 9.36 1.92
CA ALA A 16 5.61 8.92 2.22
C ALA A 16 6.06 7.78 1.29
N ARG A 17 5.18 6.80 1.03
CA ARG A 17 5.47 5.69 0.10
C ARG A 17 5.69 6.18 -1.33
N ARG A 18 4.89 7.14 -1.79
CA ARG A 18 5.08 7.78 -3.11
C ARG A 18 6.40 8.54 -3.18
N ALA A 19 6.77 9.25 -2.12
CA ALA A 19 8.03 10.00 -2.07
C ALA A 19 9.28 9.11 -2.17
N VAL A 20 9.22 7.88 -1.67
CA VAL A 20 10.31 6.89 -1.80
C VAL A 20 10.24 6.05 -3.07
N GLY A 21 9.33 6.37 -4.00
CA GLY A 21 9.29 5.77 -5.33
C GLY A 21 8.41 4.53 -5.48
N TYR A 22 7.46 4.31 -4.56
CA TYR A 22 6.42 3.27 -4.71
C TYR A 22 5.12 3.83 -5.29
N CYS A 23 4.28 2.96 -5.85
CA CYS A 23 2.90 3.26 -6.20
C CYS A 23 2.12 3.78 -4.98
N GLY A 24 2.26 3.09 -3.83
CA GLY A 24 1.74 3.54 -2.55
C GLY A 24 0.21 3.58 -2.46
N LEU A 25 -0.52 3.01 -3.42
CA LEU A 25 -1.98 2.86 -3.32
C LEU A 25 -2.32 2.01 -2.09
N ARG A 26 -3.32 2.43 -1.31
CA ARG A 26 -3.81 1.66 -0.16
C ARG A 26 -4.77 0.57 -0.64
N HIS A 27 -4.65 -0.62 -0.08
CA HIS A 27 -5.61 -1.70 -0.28
C HIS A 27 -7.00 -1.32 0.29
N PRO A 28 -8.11 -1.53 -0.43
CA PRO A 28 -9.44 -1.05 -0.03
C PRO A 28 -9.95 -1.65 1.29
N HIS A 29 -9.61 -2.92 1.55
CA HIS A 29 -10.10 -3.68 2.71
C HIS A 29 -9.02 -4.00 3.76
N SER A 30 -7.81 -3.43 3.64
CA SER A 30 -6.73 -3.75 4.57
C SER A 30 -5.84 -2.53 4.82
N ASN A 31 -4.83 -2.69 5.68
CA ASN A 31 -3.83 -1.66 5.92
C ASN A 31 -2.58 -1.84 5.05
N ALA A 32 -2.64 -2.72 4.04
CA ALA A 32 -1.59 -2.92 3.06
C ALA A 32 -1.50 -1.73 2.08
N PHE A 33 -0.31 -1.53 1.52
CA PHE A 33 -0.08 -0.49 0.52
C PHE A 33 0.87 -0.99 -0.55
N CYS A 34 0.65 -0.57 -1.79
CA CYS A 34 1.37 -1.10 -2.94
C CYS A 34 2.85 -0.69 -2.85
N THR A 35 3.72 -1.70 -2.89
CA THR A 35 5.19 -1.57 -2.86
C THR A 35 5.82 -1.81 -4.23
N ARG A 36 5.01 -1.96 -5.29
CA ARG A 36 5.53 -1.90 -6.66
C ARG A 36 5.99 -0.47 -6.98
N ARG A 37 6.92 -0.34 -7.93
CA ARG A 37 7.23 0.95 -8.57
C ARG A 37 5.98 1.49 -9.27
N PRO A 38 5.85 2.81 -9.50
CA PRO A 38 4.73 3.37 -10.26
C PRO A 38 4.46 2.59 -11.54
N HIS A 39 3.20 2.19 -11.74
CA HIS A 39 2.75 1.31 -12.81
C HIS A 39 1.41 1.81 -13.34
N ILE A 40 1.04 1.39 -14.54
CA ILE A 40 -0.21 1.78 -15.23
C ILE A 40 -1.25 0.66 -15.26
N ASP A 41 -0.84 -0.57 -14.95
CA ASP A 41 -1.76 -1.70 -14.84
C ASP A 41 -2.54 -1.65 -13.51
N THR A 42 -3.66 -2.35 -13.46
CA THR A 42 -4.59 -2.38 -12.31
C THR A 42 -4.11 -3.26 -11.16
N GLY A 43 -3.00 -3.98 -11.33
CA GLY A 43 -2.49 -4.91 -10.32
C GLY A 43 -1.69 -4.21 -9.24
N HIS A 44 -1.91 -4.55 -7.99
CA HIS A 44 -1.19 -3.99 -6.86
C HIS A 44 -0.69 -5.10 -5.94
N GLU A 45 0.44 -4.85 -5.30
CA GLU A 45 1.11 -5.83 -4.47
C GLU A 45 1.84 -5.15 -3.32
N ASP A 46 1.60 -5.62 -2.11
CA ASP A 46 2.38 -5.32 -0.91
C ASP A 46 3.30 -6.50 -0.63
N TYR A 47 4.61 -6.29 -0.84
CA TYR A 47 5.61 -7.30 -0.59
C TYR A 47 5.74 -7.60 0.90
N TYR A 48 5.37 -6.74 1.85
CA TYR A 48 5.71 -6.90 3.27
C TYR A 48 4.53 -7.31 4.15
N THR A 49 3.35 -6.73 3.91
CA THR A 49 2.17 -6.98 4.76
C THR A 49 1.42 -8.23 4.31
N GLY A 50 1.03 -9.07 5.27
CA GLY A 50 0.23 -10.27 4.99
C GLY A 50 1.03 -11.50 4.56
N ARG A 51 2.37 -11.48 4.69
CA ARG A 51 3.20 -12.68 4.58
C ARG A 51 2.82 -13.69 5.67
N GLN A 52 2.68 -14.95 5.30
CA GLN A 52 2.43 -16.05 6.25
C GLN A 52 3.74 -16.62 6.80
N SER A 53 4.83 -16.48 6.04
CA SER A 53 6.19 -16.90 6.39
C SER A 53 7.23 -15.84 6.04
N ILE A 54 8.37 -15.86 6.73
CA ILE A 54 9.53 -15.01 6.41
C ILE A 54 10.11 -15.28 5.01
N THR A 55 9.87 -16.48 4.47
CA THR A 55 10.31 -16.88 3.14
C THR A 55 9.40 -16.39 2.02
N ASP A 56 8.22 -15.88 2.35
CA ASP A 56 7.29 -15.40 1.33
C ASP A 56 7.88 -14.16 0.66
N THR A 57 8.03 -14.23 -0.66
CA THR A 57 8.55 -13.13 -1.47
C THR A 57 7.49 -12.06 -1.68
N THR A 58 6.20 -12.43 -1.58
CA THR A 58 5.03 -11.61 -1.86
C THR A 58 4.05 -11.68 -0.70
N GLY A 59 3.50 -10.54 -0.28
CA GLY A 59 2.46 -10.49 0.76
C GLY A 59 1.07 -10.44 0.15
N THR A 60 0.42 -9.28 0.23
CA THR A 60 -0.97 -9.08 -0.20
C THR A 60 -1.03 -8.54 -1.63
N GLY A 61 -1.72 -9.22 -2.54
CA GLY A 61 -2.04 -8.75 -3.88
C GLY A 61 -3.51 -8.34 -4.04
N TRP A 62 -3.79 -7.32 -4.86
CA TRP A 62 -5.17 -6.90 -5.20
C TRP A 62 -5.23 -6.19 -6.55
N THR A 63 -6.45 -5.96 -7.05
CA THR A 63 -6.71 -5.12 -8.22
C THR A 63 -7.54 -3.91 -7.83
N GLU A 64 -7.32 -2.79 -8.52
CA GLU A 64 -8.14 -1.57 -8.40
C GLU A 64 -9.61 -1.79 -8.82
#